data_AF-A0A495V2B6-F1
#
_entry.id   AF-A0A495V2B6-F1
#
_cell.length_a   1.000
_cell.length_b   1.000
_cell.length_c   1.000
_cell.angle_alpha   90.00
_cell.angle_beta   90.00
_cell.angle_gamma   90.00
#
_symmetry.space_group_name_H-M   'P 1'
#
loop_
_entity.id
_entity.type
_entity.pdbx_description
1 polymer ?
#
loop_
_entity_poly.entity_id
_entity_poly.type
_entity_poly.pdbx_seq_one_letter_code
_entity_poly.pdbx_strand_id
1 'polypeptide(L)'
;MSRQDEQDPLTTLRAENTRLISLLEQHGIDWRVSAEPSPSAPDREPSRLSTANKIALFRRLFRGRTDVYPVRWESPRTGRSGYTPACANEWRPGVCEKPRIKCSDCGHRRLIPLSDKVIHDHLTGKDTVGVYPLLDDGTCYFLAVDFDDEDWDKDARAFVRSCDELGVPVTLEISRSGQGAHAWLFFSDKVSARDARRLGTAIISHTCGRTRQLTLKSYDRLFPNQDRMPSCSP
;
A
#
# COMPACT_ATOMS: atom_id res chain seq x y z
N MET A 1 7.11 47.18 20.96
CA MET A 1 7.90 46.05 21.48
C MET A 1 7.04 45.30 22.48
N SER A 2 6.75 44.03 22.23
CA SER A 2 6.59 42.95 23.22
C SER A 2 6.12 41.69 22.48
N ARG A 3 7.05 40.77 22.23
CA ARG A 3 6.75 39.41 21.82
C ARG A 3 6.35 38.66 23.08
N GLN A 4 5.15 38.11 23.13
CA GLN A 4 4.76 37.16 24.17
C GLN A 4 5.34 35.79 23.81
N ASP A 5 5.96 35.15 24.81
CA ASP A 5 6.55 33.82 24.78
C ASP A 5 5.56 32.77 24.27
N GLU A 6 5.84 32.17 23.11
CA GLU A 6 5.32 30.84 22.77
C GLU A 6 6.15 29.82 23.56
N GLN A 7 5.61 29.37 24.69
CA GLN A 7 6.18 28.26 25.45
C GLN A 7 6.14 26.97 24.62
N ASP A 8 7.31 26.34 24.49
CA ASP A 8 7.54 25.09 23.75
C ASP A 8 6.56 24.00 24.24
N PRO A 9 5.66 23.48 23.37
CA PRO A 9 4.70 22.44 23.73
C PRO A 9 5.33 21.23 24.43
N LEU A 10 6.59 20.91 24.10
CA LEU A 10 7.33 19.82 24.72
C LEU A 10 7.61 20.06 26.20
N THR A 11 7.88 21.32 26.58
CA THR A 11 8.10 21.68 27.99
C THR A 11 6.82 21.58 28.81
N THR A 12 5.69 22.04 28.25
CA THR A 12 4.36 21.90 28.87
C THR A 12 3.99 20.43 29.06
N LEU A 13 4.19 19.61 28.02
CA LEU A 13 3.92 18.17 28.07
C LEU A 13 4.78 17.45 29.13
N ARG A 14 6.07 17.81 29.25
CA ARG A 14 6.97 17.23 30.27
C ARG A 14 6.59 17.65 31.70
N ALA A 15 6.18 18.90 31.88
CA ALA A 15 5.71 19.39 33.18
C ALA A 15 4.42 18.66 33.61
N GLU A 16 3.48 18.49 32.69
CA GLU A 16 2.23 17.77 32.97
C GLU A 16 2.49 16.27 33.24
N ASN A 17 3.40 15.65 32.49
CA ASN A 17 3.78 14.26 32.73
C ASN A 17 4.37 14.06 34.14
N THR A 18 5.26 14.97 34.56
CA THR A 18 5.83 14.98 35.92
C THR A 18 4.72 15.08 36.99
N ARG A 19 3.77 16.00 36.79
CA ARG A 19 2.65 16.20 37.72
C ARG A 19 1.77 14.96 37.84
N LEU A 20 1.44 14.33 36.72
CA LEU A 20 0.61 13.11 36.68
C LEU A 20 1.30 11.94 37.38
N ILE A 21 2.60 11.76 37.14
CA ILE A 21 3.40 10.72 37.82
C ILE A 21 3.36 10.92 39.33
N SER A 22 3.60 12.14 39.83
CA SER A 22 3.55 12.42 41.27
C SER A 22 2.18 12.16 41.88
N LEU A 23 1.10 12.45 41.16
CA LEU A 23 -0.27 12.17 41.62
C LEU A 23 -0.53 10.66 41.72
N LEU A 24 -0.10 9.90 40.71
CA LEU A 24 -0.24 8.45 40.69
C LEU A 24 0.56 7.78 41.82
N GLU A 25 1.78 8.23 42.07
CA GLU A 25 2.62 7.78 43.19
C GLU A 25 2.00 8.12 44.55
N GLN A 26 1.47 9.33 44.72
CA GLN A 26 0.80 9.76 45.95
C GLN A 26 -0.42 8.89 46.29
N HIS A 27 -1.16 8.45 45.28
CA HIS A 27 -2.35 7.60 45.44
C HIS A 27 -2.05 6.10 45.41
N GLY A 28 -0.78 5.70 45.33
CA GLY A 28 -0.38 4.29 45.28
C GLY A 28 -0.92 3.55 44.05
N ILE A 29 -1.21 4.27 42.97
CA ILE A 29 -1.69 3.71 41.71
C ILE A 29 -0.47 3.27 40.91
N ASP A 30 -0.36 1.97 40.66
CA ASP A 30 0.70 1.44 39.81
C ASP A 30 0.47 1.90 38.36
N TRP A 31 1.27 2.88 37.95
CA TRP A 31 1.26 3.45 36.61
C TRP A 31 2.38 2.91 35.73
N ARG A 32 3.33 2.21 36.34
CA ARG A 32 4.36 1.48 35.62
C ARG A 32 3.70 0.22 35.14
N VAL A 33 2.97 0.33 34.02
CA VAL A 33 2.76 -0.83 33.15
C VAL A 33 4.16 -1.37 32.94
N SER A 34 4.45 -2.52 33.56
CA SER A 34 5.67 -3.24 33.31
C SER A 34 5.79 -3.23 31.80
N ALA A 35 6.89 -2.69 31.28
CA ALA A 35 7.25 -3.00 29.93
C ALA A 35 7.48 -4.51 29.93
N GLU A 36 6.39 -5.29 29.84
CA GLU A 36 6.46 -6.50 29.06
C GLU A 36 7.19 -6.05 27.80
N PRO A 37 8.35 -6.63 27.50
CA PRO A 37 9.04 -6.29 26.28
C PRO A 37 7.99 -6.44 25.19
N SER A 38 7.52 -5.31 24.65
CA SER A 38 6.76 -5.30 23.40
C SER A 38 7.58 -6.24 22.53
N PRO A 39 7.03 -7.38 22.06
CA PRO A 39 7.83 -8.42 21.45
C PRO A 39 8.73 -7.72 20.47
N SER A 40 10.00 -7.61 20.81
CA SER A 40 10.97 -6.95 19.97
C SER A 40 10.81 -7.71 18.68
N ALA A 41 10.41 -7.00 17.62
CA ALA A 41 10.23 -7.62 16.31
C ALA A 41 11.43 -8.55 16.16
N PRO A 42 11.21 -9.88 16.03
CA PRO A 42 12.28 -10.85 16.21
C PRO A 42 13.44 -10.36 15.38
N ASP A 43 14.64 -10.27 15.98
CA ASP A 43 15.86 -9.85 15.30
C ASP A 43 15.83 -10.53 13.94
N ARG A 44 15.49 -9.75 12.91
CA ARG A 44 15.16 -10.32 11.61
C ARG A 44 16.49 -10.80 11.09
N GLU A 45 16.72 -12.11 11.20
CA GLU A 45 17.85 -12.81 10.60
C GLU A 45 18.18 -12.11 9.27
N PRO A 46 19.39 -11.57 9.11
CA PRO A 46 19.72 -10.79 7.94
C PRO A 46 19.39 -11.64 6.72
N SER A 47 18.45 -11.14 5.91
CA SER A 47 17.92 -11.89 4.77
C SER A 47 19.09 -12.49 3.99
N ARG A 48 19.09 -13.82 3.81
CA ARG A 48 20.09 -14.56 3.04
C ARG A 48 20.22 -14.11 1.58
N LEU A 49 19.34 -13.23 1.12
CA LEU A 49 19.33 -12.68 -0.22
C LEU A 49 20.24 -11.44 -0.30
N SER A 50 21.10 -11.43 -1.33
CA SER A 50 21.80 -10.21 -1.74
C SER A 50 20.80 -9.12 -2.15
N THR A 51 21.24 -7.86 -2.18
CA THR A 51 20.42 -6.74 -2.67
C THR A 51 19.87 -6.99 -4.06
N ALA A 52 20.70 -7.52 -4.97
CA ALA A 52 20.27 -7.89 -6.32
C ALA A 52 19.17 -8.98 -6.30
N ASN A 53 19.31 -10.00 -5.45
CA ASN A 53 18.31 -11.06 -5.33
C ASN A 53 16.99 -10.56 -4.72
N LYS A 54 17.03 -9.60 -3.79
CA LYS A 54 15.82 -8.95 -3.25
C LYS A 54 15.08 -8.17 -4.33
N ILE A 55 15.80 -7.37 -5.12
CA ILE A 55 15.23 -6.63 -6.25
C ILE A 55 14.65 -7.59 -7.29
N ALA A 56 15.38 -8.64 -7.66
CA ALA A 56 14.92 -9.64 -8.62
C ALA A 56 13.67 -10.37 -8.13
N LEU A 57 13.62 -10.75 -6.84
CA LEU A 57 12.45 -11.36 -6.23
C LEU A 57 11.24 -10.43 -6.26
N PHE A 58 11.40 -9.18 -5.85
CA PHE A 58 10.31 -8.19 -5.85
C PHE A 58 9.74 -7.99 -7.26
N ARG A 59 10.63 -7.78 -8.25
CA ARG A 59 10.25 -7.63 -9.66
C ARG A 59 9.57 -8.87 -10.23
N ARG A 60 9.92 -10.06 -9.73
CA ARG A 60 9.31 -11.34 -10.15
C ARG A 60 7.94 -11.56 -9.53
N LEU A 61 7.67 -11.07 -8.33
CA LEU A 61 6.36 -11.20 -7.69
C LEU A 61 5.41 -10.11 -8.22
N PHE A 62 5.82 -8.85 -8.14
CA PHE A 62 5.01 -7.69 -8.51
C PHE A 62 5.25 -7.28 -9.97
N ARG A 63 5.03 -8.22 -10.90
CA ARG A 63 5.16 -7.97 -12.33
C ARG A 63 3.97 -7.18 -12.86
N GLY A 64 4.26 -6.03 -13.45
CA GLY A 64 3.30 -5.18 -14.14
C GLY A 64 3.98 -4.43 -15.26
N ARG A 65 3.47 -3.24 -15.60
CA ARG A 65 4.11 -2.37 -16.59
C ARG A 65 5.51 -1.95 -16.16
N THR A 66 6.44 -1.96 -17.11
CA THR A 66 7.83 -1.56 -16.90
C THR A 66 8.18 -0.24 -17.58
N ASP A 67 7.32 0.27 -18.46
CA ASP A 67 7.50 1.54 -19.17
C ASP A 67 7.08 2.75 -18.32
N VAL A 68 6.30 2.51 -17.26
CA VAL A 68 5.86 3.53 -16.30
C VAL A 68 5.53 2.91 -14.94
N TYR A 69 5.69 3.67 -13.87
CA TYR A 69 5.26 3.31 -12.52
C TYR A 69 4.60 4.50 -11.81
N PRO A 70 3.64 4.26 -10.90
CA PRO A 70 3.08 5.32 -10.06
C PRO A 70 4.03 5.66 -8.91
N VAL A 71 4.23 6.95 -8.67
CA VAL A 71 4.96 7.49 -7.51
C VAL A 71 3.95 8.07 -6.53
N ARG A 72 4.13 7.76 -5.25
CA ARG A 72 3.33 8.36 -4.20
C ARG A 72 3.72 9.82 -4.01
N TRP A 73 2.73 10.68 -3.86
CA TRP A 73 2.91 12.05 -3.39
C TRP A 73 2.04 12.30 -2.16
N GLU A 74 2.46 13.26 -1.36
CA GLU A 74 1.74 13.74 -0.20
C GLU A 74 1.89 15.26 -0.14
N SER A 75 0.79 15.96 0.09
CA SER A 75 0.77 17.41 0.20
C SER A 75 0.88 17.80 1.68
N PRO A 76 2.02 18.34 2.13
CA PRO A 76 2.18 18.72 3.54
C PRO A 76 1.15 19.76 4.00
N ARG A 77 0.66 20.59 3.07
CA ARG A 77 -0.31 21.66 3.34
C ARG A 77 -1.72 21.14 3.58
N THR A 78 -2.12 20.08 2.87
CA THR A 78 -3.52 19.61 2.87
C THR A 78 -3.69 18.22 3.46
N GLY A 79 -2.61 17.52 3.82
CA GLY A 79 -2.62 16.11 4.25
C GLY A 79 -3.03 15.10 3.16
N ARG A 80 -3.60 15.57 2.04
CA ARG A 80 -3.95 14.73 0.89
C ARG A 80 -2.73 14.00 0.35
N SER A 81 -2.93 12.74 -0.01
CA SER A 81 -1.94 11.92 -0.67
C SER A 81 -2.55 11.19 -1.87
N GLY A 82 -1.70 10.66 -2.71
CA GLY A 82 -2.13 9.90 -3.88
C GLY A 82 -0.96 9.33 -4.66
N TYR A 83 -1.26 8.85 -5.85
CA TYR A 83 -0.28 8.29 -6.76
C TYR A 83 -0.40 8.96 -8.13
N THR A 84 0.73 9.21 -8.78
CA THR A 84 0.78 9.75 -10.14
C THR A 84 1.85 9.05 -10.97
N PRO A 85 1.66 8.89 -12.29
CA PRO A 85 2.70 8.32 -13.15
C PRO A 85 4.00 9.11 -13.07
N ALA A 86 5.13 8.42 -12.90
CA ALA A 86 6.46 9.01 -12.94
C ALA A 86 6.70 9.70 -14.29
N CYS A 87 6.97 11.01 -14.28
CA CYS A 87 7.19 11.81 -15.48
C CYS A 87 8.45 12.66 -15.34
N ALA A 88 9.39 12.52 -16.26
CA ALA A 88 10.65 13.26 -16.25
C ALA A 88 10.46 14.76 -16.40
N ASN A 89 9.37 15.17 -17.07
CA ASN A 89 9.02 16.56 -17.31
C ASN A 89 8.06 17.13 -16.27
N GLU A 90 7.69 16.38 -15.23
CA GLU A 90 6.74 16.88 -14.23
C GLU A 90 7.23 18.18 -13.58
N TRP A 91 6.34 19.17 -13.48
CA TRP A 91 6.62 20.49 -12.90
C TRP A 91 7.76 21.30 -13.53
N ARG A 92 8.30 20.89 -14.70
CA ARG A 92 9.31 21.68 -15.42
C ARG A 92 8.69 22.95 -16.02
N PRO A 93 9.13 24.16 -15.61
CA PRO A 93 8.61 25.41 -16.17
C PRO A 93 8.79 25.48 -17.69
N GLY A 94 7.77 25.94 -18.41
CA GLY A 94 7.80 26.05 -19.87
C GLY A 94 7.68 24.74 -20.65
N VAL A 95 7.58 23.59 -19.98
CA VAL A 95 7.40 22.26 -20.61
C VAL A 95 6.17 21.54 -20.03
N CYS A 96 6.06 21.51 -18.71
CA CYS A 96 4.90 20.95 -18.04
C CYS A 96 3.80 21.99 -17.94
N GLU A 97 2.59 21.62 -18.34
CA GLU A 97 1.42 22.48 -18.24
C GLU A 97 0.65 22.31 -16.93
N LYS A 98 1.15 21.51 -15.97
CA LYS A 98 0.58 21.46 -14.63
C LYS A 98 0.71 22.82 -13.94
N PRO A 99 -0.29 23.27 -13.16
CA PRO A 99 -1.51 22.54 -12.76
C PRO A 99 -2.70 22.72 -13.73
N ARG A 100 -2.54 23.39 -14.88
CA ARG A 100 -3.65 23.75 -15.78
C ARG A 100 -4.33 22.51 -16.40
N ILE A 101 -3.55 21.47 -16.69
CA ILE A 101 -4.04 20.20 -17.24
C ILE A 101 -3.53 18.98 -16.44
N LYS A 102 -4.17 17.83 -16.61
CA LYS A 102 -3.69 16.56 -16.06
C LYS A 102 -2.44 16.10 -16.80
N CYS A 103 -1.57 15.35 -16.12
CA CYS A 103 -0.39 14.77 -16.75
C CYS A 103 -0.76 13.84 -17.92
N SER A 104 -1.90 13.14 -17.82
CA SER A 104 -2.42 12.26 -18.88
C SER A 104 -2.64 12.98 -20.20
N ASP A 105 -2.97 14.27 -20.14
CA ASP A 105 -3.42 15.08 -21.28
C ASP A 105 -2.29 16.00 -21.79
N CYS A 106 -1.12 15.94 -21.14
CA CYS A 106 0.04 16.78 -21.48
C CYS A 106 0.81 16.20 -22.66
N GLY A 107 0.90 16.95 -23.77
CA GLY A 107 1.66 16.56 -24.98
C GLY A 107 3.17 16.47 -24.77
N HIS A 108 3.69 17.10 -23.72
CA HIS A 108 5.11 17.02 -23.32
C HIS A 108 5.37 15.96 -22.23
N ARG A 109 4.43 15.07 -21.97
CA ARG A 109 4.59 13.97 -21.02
C ARG A 109 5.73 13.06 -21.45
N ARG A 110 6.66 12.79 -20.52
CA ARG A 110 7.77 11.86 -20.72
C ARG A 110 7.82 10.87 -19.55
N LEU A 111 7.23 9.69 -19.75
CA LEU A 111 7.18 8.65 -18.72
C LEU A 111 8.57 8.07 -18.43
N ILE A 112 8.77 7.67 -17.17
CA ILE A 112 10.03 7.08 -16.71
C ILE A 112 9.84 5.56 -16.57
N PRO A 113 10.70 4.74 -17.20
CA PRO A 113 10.63 3.29 -17.05
C PRO A 113 11.09 2.84 -15.67
N LEU A 114 10.54 1.71 -15.22
CA LEU A 114 10.82 1.11 -13.91
C LEU A 114 12.18 0.39 -13.90
N SER A 115 13.19 1.04 -13.31
CA SER A 115 14.54 0.48 -13.18
C SER A 115 14.77 -0.24 -11.84
N ASP A 116 15.85 -1.03 -11.77
CA ASP A 116 16.28 -1.66 -10.52
C ASP A 116 16.63 -0.65 -9.43
N LYS A 117 17.14 0.52 -9.82
CA LYS A 117 17.37 1.62 -8.90
C LYS A 117 16.08 2.12 -8.26
N VAL A 118 14.99 2.22 -9.03
CA VAL A 118 13.69 2.64 -8.49
C VAL A 118 13.17 1.61 -7.48
N ILE A 119 13.30 0.32 -7.79
CA ILE A 119 12.93 -0.76 -6.85
C ILE A 119 13.80 -0.74 -5.60
N HIS A 120 15.11 -0.52 -5.75
CA HIS A 120 16.02 -0.37 -4.62
C HIS A 120 15.61 0.81 -3.71
N ASP A 121 15.39 1.99 -4.29
CA ASP A 121 15.00 3.19 -3.54
C ASP A 121 13.61 2.98 -2.88
N HIS A 122 12.74 2.17 -3.48
CA HIS A 122 11.48 1.75 -2.86
C HIS A 122 11.68 0.83 -1.65
N LEU A 123 12.46 -0.24 -1.81
CA LEU A 123 12.68 -1.23 -0.76
C LEU A 123 13.50 -0.68 0.42
N THR A 124 14.28 0.38 0.20
CA THR A 124 15.00 1.09 1.27
C THR A 124 14.17 2.21 1.92
N GLY A 125 12.93 2.42 1.47
CA GLY A 125 12.01 3.42 2.02
C GLY A 125 12.32 4.85 1.60
N LYS A 126 13.25 5.06 0.66
CA LYS A 126 13.57 6.39 0.14
C LYS A 126 12.43 6.95 -0.71
N ASP A 127 11.84 6.12 -1.55
CA ASP A 127 10.67 6.46 -2.36
C ASP A 127 9.53 5.46 -2.10
N THR A 128 8.28 5.87 -2.31
CA THR A 128 7.15 4.93 -2.35
C THR A 128 6.59 4.89 -3.77
N VAL A 129 6.72 3.75 -4.42
CA VAL A 129 6.18 3.51 -5.76
C VAL A 129 5.18 2.37 -5.71
N GLY A 130 4.21 2.40 -6.62
CA GLY A 130 3.32 1.26 -6.84
C GLY A 130 3.66 0.54 -8.14
N VAL A 131 2.73 -0.29 -8.58
CA VAL A 131 2.80 -1.03 -9.84
C VAL A 131 1.50 -0.86 -10.61
N TYR A 132 1.57 -0.74 -11.93
CA TYR A 132 0.39 -0.86 -12.79
C TYR A 132 0.24 -2.34 -13.19
N PRO A 133 -0.74 -3.08 -12.64
CA PRO A 133 -0.81 -4.53 -12.79
C PRO A 133 -1.34 -4.99 -14.16
N LEU A 134 -2.06 -4.12 -14.86
CA LEU A 134 -2.63 -4.39 -16.17
C LEU A 134 -1.62 -4.07 -17.28
N LEU A 135 -1.32 -5.07 -18.11
CA LEU A 135 -0.46 -4.94 -19.27
C LEU A 135 -1.24 -4.47 -20.50
N ASP A 136 -0.52 -4.01 -21.52
CA ASP A 136 -1.12 -3.44 -22.73
C ASP A 136 -1.93 -4.46 -23.55
N ASP A 137 -1.63 -5.76 -23.41
CA ASP A 137 -2.37 -6.86 -24.04
C ASP A 137 -3.59 -7.33 -23.22
N GLY A 138 -3.94 -6.61 -22.13
CA GLY A 138 -5.08 -6.96 -21.27
C GLY A 138 -4.81 -8.15 -20.33
N THR A 139 -3.54 -8.48 -20.10
CA THR A 139 -3.14 -9.54 -19.16
C THR A 139 -2.54 -8.98 -17.88
N CYS A 140 -2.38 -9.82 -16.85
CA CYS A 140 -1.69 -9.52 -15.61
C CYS A 140 -0.94 -10.74 -15.06
N TYR A 141 -0.07 -10.52 -14.08
CA TYR A 141 0.70 -11.57 -13.39
C TYR A 141 0.23 -11.83 -11.96
N PHE A 142 -0.69 -11.01 -11.45
CA PHE A 142 -1.27 -11.21 -10.14
C PHE A 142 -2.68 -10.64 -10.07
N LEU A 143 -3.41 -11.07 -9.05
CA LEU A 143 -4.62 -10.45 -8.55
C LEU A 143 -4.37 -10.00 -7.11
N ALA A 144 -4.69 -8.75 -6.79
CA ALA A 144 -4.76 -8.29 -5.40
C ALA A 144 -6.22 -8.01 -5.03
N VAL A 145 -6.61 -8.45 -3.84
CA VAL A 145 -7.91 -8.15 -3.22
C VAL A 145 -7.67 -7.21 -2.05
N ASP A 146 -8.33 -6.06 -2.11
CA ASP A 146 -8.17 -4.98 -1.14
C ASP A 146 -9.24 -5.08 -0.05
N PHE A 147 -8.81 -5.17 1.20
CA PHE A 147 -9.67 -5.17 2.38
C PHE A 147 -9.32 -3.96 3.26
N ASP A 148 -10.25 -3.03 3.40
CA ASP A 148 -10.11 -1.80 4.17
C ASP A 148 -11.25 -1.68 5.20
N ASP A 149 -11.23 -0.66 6.05
CA ASP A 149 -12.30 -0.34 7.01
C ASP A 149 -12.53 -1.41 8.11
N GLU A 150 -13.69 -1.37 8.77
CA GLU A 150 -14.02 -2.26 9.89
C GLU A 150 -14.03 -3.74 9.48
N ASP A 151 -13.62 -4.61 10.41
CA ASP A 151 -13.58 -6.07 10.25
C ASP A 151 -12.68 -6.57 9.10
N TRP A 152 -11.78 -5.73 8.55
CA TRP A 152 -10.82 -6.12 7.49
C TRP A 152 -10.04 -7.38 7.85
N ASP A 153 -9.68 -7.56 9.12
CA ASP A 153 -8.90 -8.69 9.61
C ASP A 153 -9.70 -10.00 9.53
N LYS A 154 -10.98 -9.97 9.91
CA LYS A 154 -11.88 -11.12 9.88
C LYS A 154 -12.22 -11.52 8.46
N ASP A 155 -12.54 -10.54 7.62
CA ASP A 155 -12.91 -10.75 6.23
C ASP A 155 -11.72 -11.24 5.40
N ALA A 156 -10.53 -10.64 5.56
CA ALA A 156 -9.31 -11.10 4.90
C ALA A 156 -8.97 -12.54 5.31
N ARG A 157 -9.07 -12.88 6.61
CA ARG A 157 -8.86 -14.27 7.07
C ARG A 157 -9.94 -15.22 6.55
N ALA A 158 -11.18 -14.76 6.40
CA ALA A 158 -12.25 -15.56 5.81
C ALA A 158 -11.99 -15.85 4.34
N PHE A 159 -11.49 -14.87 3.59
CA PHE A 159 -11.06 -15.02 2.20
C PHE A 159 -9.89 -15.99 2.07
N VAL A 160 -8.86 -15.90 2.93
CA VAL A 160 -7.73 -16.83 2.93
C VAL A 160 -8.19 -18.27 3.16
N ARG A 161 -9.08 -18.52 4.14
CA ARG A 161 -9.64 -19.86 4.37
C ARG A 161 -10.38 -20.40 3.15
N SER A 162 -11.14 -19.55 2.46
CA SER A 162 -11.82 -19.94 1.22
C SER A 162 -10.83 -20.26 0.11
N CYS A 163 -9.71 -19.54 0.01
CA CYS A 163 -8.64 -19.86 -0.93
C CYS A 163 -8.02 -21.23 -0.61
N ASP A 164 -7.75 -21.51 0.67
CA ASP A 164 -7.21 -22.80 1.12
C ASP A 164 -8.14 -23.97 0.75
N GLU A 165 -9.45 -23.84 1.00
CA GLU A 165 -10.46 -24.85 0.62
C GLU A 165 -10.52 -25.10 -0.89
N LEU A 166 -10.31 -24.06 -1.70
CA LEU A 166 -10.33 -24.13 -3.16
C LEU A 166 -8.96 -24.52 -3.75
N GLY A 167 -7.94 -24.73 -2.91
CA GLY A 167 -6.58 -25.04 -3.35
C GLY A 167 -5.89 -23.89 -4.08
N VAL A 168 -6.28 -22.65 -3.80
CA VAL A 168 -5.73 -21.44 -4.42
C VAL A 168 -4.68 -20.82 -3.50
N PRO A 169 -3.40 -20.76 -3.88
CA PRO A 169 -2.36 -20.12 -3.07
C PRO A 169 -2.61 -18.60 -2.95
N VAL A 170 -2.57 -18.09 -1.72
CA VAL A 170 -2.76 -16.68 -1.41
C VAL A 170 -1.75 -16.21 -0.36
N THR A 171 -1.25 -14.98 -0.49
CA THR A 171 -0.38 -14.34 0.49
C THR A 171 -1.07 -13.10 1.04
N LEU A 172 -1.06 -12.93 2.36
CA LEU A 172 -1.66 -11.76 3.01
C LEU A 172 -0.59 -10.74 3.41
N GLU A 173 -0.83 -9.47 3.12
CA GLU A 173 -0.01 -8.32 3.49
C GLU A 173 -0.87 -7.31 4.25
N ILE A 174 -0.45 -6.86 5.44
CA ILE A 174 -1.11 -5.75 6.14
C ILE A 174 -0.74 -4.45 5.42
N SER A 175 -1.74 -3.63 5.11
CA SER A 175 -1.54 -2.37 4.43
C SER A 175 -0.67 -1.43 5.26
N ARG A 176 -0.04 -0.46 4.60
CA ARG A 176 0.84 0.50 5.27
C ARG A 176 0.14 1.33 6.37
N SER A 177 -1.17 1.57 6.27
CA SER A 177 -1.92 2.27 7.33
C SER A 177 -2.13 1.40 8.57
N GLY A 178 -1.97 0.09 8.46
CA GLY A 178 -2.33 -0.88 9.50
C GLY A 178 -3.84 -1.07 9.66
N GLN A 179 -4.65 -0.45 8.80
CA GLN A 179 -6.12 -0.45 8.86
C GLN A 179 -6.75 -1.20 7.68
N GLY A 180 -6.00 -2.12 7.09
CA GLY A 180 -6.44 -2.92 5.96
C GLY A 180 -5.41 -3.98 5.62
N ALA A 181 -5.71 -4.80 4.62
CA ALA A 181 -4.84 -5.82 4.10
C ALA A 181 -5.08 -6.10 2.62
N HIS A 182 -4.03 -6.52 1.93
CA HIS A 182 -4.10 -7.03 0.58
C HIS A 182 -3.91 -8.55 0.58
N ALA A 183 -4.83 -9.26 -0.06
CA ALA A 183 -4.66 -10.67 -0.39
C ALA A 183 -4.14 -10.80 -1.83
N TRP A 184 -2.94 -11.37 -1.97
CA TRP A 184 -2.21 -11.49 -3.23
C TRP A 184 -2.28 -12.91 -3.77
N LEU A 185 -2.72 -13.05 -5.02
CA LEU A 185 -2.66 -14.28 -5.80
C LEU A 185 -1.68 -14.04 -6.96
N PHE A 186 -0.59 -14.82 -7.02
CA PHE A 186 0.44 -14.70 -8.06
C PHE A 186 0.30 -15.82 -9.09
N PHE A 187 0.34 -15.48 -10.38
CA PHE A 187 0.28 -16.45 -11.47
C PHE A 187 1.68 -16.79 -11.98
N SER A 188 1.91 -18.05 -12.37
CA SER A 188 3.18 -18.48 -12.97
C SER A 188 3.45 -17.76 -14.29
N ASP A 189 2.39 -17.60 -15.07
CA ASP A 189 2.35 -17.01 -16.40
C ASP A 189 1.33 -15.89 -16.47
N LYS A 190 1.39 -15.09 -17.53
CA LYS A 190 0.40 -14.04 -17.75
C LYS A 190 -0.98 -14.67 -17.98
N VAL A 191 -1.99 -14.13 -17.30
CA VAL A 191 -3.40 -14.52 -17.46
C VAL A 191 -4.22 -13.32 -17.91
N SER A 192 -5.38 -13.54 -18.52
CA SER A 192 -6.26 -12.42 -18.85
C SER A 192 -6.72 -11.72 -17.57
N ALA A 193 -6.70 -10.38 -17.54
CA ALA A 193 -7.14 -9.63 -16.37
C ALA A 193 -8.62 -9.91 -16.04
N ARG A 194 -9.43 -10.19 -17.08
CA ARG A 194 -10.81 -10.64 -16.95
C ARG A 194 -10.93 -11.94 -16.13
N ASP A 195 -10.14 -12.95 -16.46
CA ASP A 195 -10.22 -14.25 -15.78
C ASP A 195 -9.65 -14.18 -14.37
N ALA A 196 -8.57 -13.41 -14.16
CA ALA A 196 -8.07 -13.11 -12.82
C ALA A 196 -9.15 -12.45 -11.95
N ARG A 197 -9.86 -11.44 -12.47
CA ARG A 197 -10.96 -10.78 -11.73
C ARG A 197 -12.13 -11.73 -11.47
N ARG A 198 -12.50 -12.56 -12.45
CA ARG A 198 -13.55 -13.59 -12.28
C ARG A 198 -13.21 -14.59 -11.19
N LEU A 199 -11.95 -15.04 -11.14
CA LEU A 199 -11.45 -15.88 -10.04
C LEU A 199 -11.64 -15.17 -8.70
N GLY A 200 -11.18 -13.92 -8.58
CA GLY A 200 -11.35 -13.12 -7.37
C GLY A 200 -12.81 -12.99 -6.92
N THR A 201 -13.69 -12.61 -7.85
CA THR A 201 -15.13 -12.50 -7.57
C THR A 201 -15.74 -13.84 -7.16
N ALA A 202 -15.36 -14.95 -7.80
CA ALA A 202 -15.85 -16.28 -7.45
C ALA A 202 -15.43 -16.69 -6.03
N ILE A 203 -14.18 -16.41 -5.62
CA ILE A 203 -13.69 -16.68 -4.26
C ILE A 203 -14.42 -15.79 -3.24
N ILE A 204 -14.66 -14.51 -3.56
CA ILE A 204 -15.47 -13.62 -2.70
C ILE A 204 -16.88 -14.20 -2.53
N SER A 205 -17.54 -14.61 -3.61
CA SER A 205 -18.88 -15.23 -3.56
C SER A 205 -18.89 -16.52 -2.74
N HIS A 206 -17.89 -17.39 -2.91
CA HIS A 206 -17.73 -18.59 -2.09
C HIS A 206 -17.56 -18.24 -0.61
N THR A 207 -16.75 -17.22 -0.32
CA THR A 207 -16.53 -16.74 1.06
C THR A 207 -17.82 -16.27 1.70
N CYS A 208 -18.60 -15.43 1.01
CA CYS A 208 -19.91 -14.96 1.47
C CYS A 208 -20.86 -16.13 1.75
N GLY A 209 -20.95 -17.08 0.82
CA GLY A 209 -21.77 -18.29 0.99
C GLY A 209 -21.36 -19.11 2.22
N ARG A 210 -20.05 -19.27 2.43
CA ARG A 210 -19.47 -20.02 3.56
C ARG A 210 -19.70 -19.34 4.90
N THR A 211 -19.54 -18.02 4.98
CA THR A 211 -19.73 -17.25 6.21
C THR A 211 -21.19 -16.89 6.50
N ARG A 212 -22.12 -17.28 5.59
CA ARG A 212 -23.53 -16.87 5.61
C ARG A 212 -23.69 -15.35 5.66
N GLN A 213 -22.75 -14.63 5.07
CA GLN A 213 -22.79 -13.18 4.90
C GLN A 213 -23.25 -12.85 3.49
N LEU A 214 -23.98 -11.75 3.32
CA LEU A 214 -24.37 -11.27 1.99
C LEU A 214 -23.18 -10.65 1.25
N THR A 215 -22.29 -9.97 1.99
CA THR A 215 -21.11 -9.26 1.48
C THR A 215 -19.98 -9.29 2.51
N LEU A 216 -18.74 -9.24 2.03
CA LEU A 216 -17.58 -8.86 2.86
C LEU A 216 -17.59 -7.33 2.94
N LYS A 217 -17.78 -6.77 4.14
CA LYS A 217 -17.97 -5.31 4.29
C LYS A 217 -16.69 -4.53 4.02
N SER A 218 -15.56 -5.13 4.41
CA SER A 218 -14.24 -4.53 4.22
C SER A 218 -13.71 -4.65 2.80
N TYR A 219 -14.33 -5.46 1.94
CA TYR A 219 -13.89 -5.59 0.55
C TYR A 219 -14.12 -4.26 -0.21
N ASP A 220 -13.03 -3.66 -0.68
CA ASP A 220 -13.07 -2.44 -1.49
C ASP A 220 -13.06 -2.79 -2.99
N ARG A 221 -11.99 -3.44 -3.47
CA ARG A 221 -11.77 -3.66 -4.90
C ARG A 221 -10.78 -4.78 -5.24
N LEU A 222 -10.76 -5.13 -6.52
CA LEU A 222 -9.77 -6.01 -7.12
C LEU A 222 -8.76 -5.20 -7.96
N PHE A 223 -7.51 -5.64 -7.96
CA PHE A 223 -6.45 -5.17 -8.86
C PHE A 223 -5.93 -6.32 -9.72
N PRO A 224 -5.90 -6.20 -11.06
CA PRO A 224 -6.36 -5.06 -11.87
C PRO A 224 -7.83 -4.69 -11.69
N ASN A 225 -8.13 -3.39 -11.79
CA ASN A 225 -9.49 -2.85 -11.63
C ASN A 225 -10.33 -2.91 -12.92
N GLN A 226 -9.73 -3.28 -14.04
CA GLN A 226 -10.35 -3.31 -15.36
C GLN A 226 -9.81 -4.48 -16.19
N ASP A 227 -10.62 -4.97 -17.14
CA ASP A 227 -10.32 -6.16 -17.94
C ASP A 227 -9.35 -5.88 -19.09
N ARG A 228 -9.30 -4.64 -19.57
CA ARG A 228 -8.53 -4.20 -20.74
C ARG A 228 -8.04 -2.77 -20.55
N MET A 229 -6.93 -2.44 -21.20
CA MET A 229 -6.48 -1.06 -21.30
C MET A 229 -7.51 -0.24 -22.09
N PRO A 230 -7.74 1.04 -21.71
CA PRO A 230 -8.53 1.94 -22.54
C PRO A 230 -7.89 2.00 -23.93
N SER A 231 -8.67 1.76 -24.98
CA SER A 231 -8.22 2.03 -26.34
C SER A 231 -7.96 3.53 -26.45
N CYS A 232 -6.72 3.94 -26.70
CA CYS A 232 -6.50 5.25 -27.28
C CYS A 232 -7.19 5.23 -28.65
N SER A 233 -8.29 5.97 -28.77
CA SER A 233 -8.78 6.33 -30.10
C SER A 233 -7.62 7.06 -30.81
N PRO A 234 -7.27 6.66 -32.04
CA PRO A 234 -6.24 7.35 -32.82
C PRO A 234 -6.60 8.81 -33.09
#